data_AF-A0A957SZH2-F1
#
_entry.id   AF-A0A957SZH2-F1
#
_cell.length_a   1.000
_cell.length_b   1.000
_cell.length_c   1.000
_cell.angle_alpha   90.00
_cell.angle_beta   90.00
_cell.angle_gamma   90.00
#
_symmetry.space_group_name_H-M   'P 1'
#
loop_
_entity.id
_entity.type
_entity.pdbx_description
1 polymer ?
#
loop_
_entity_poly.entity_id
_entity_poly.type
_entity_poly.pdbx_seq_one_letter_code
_entity_poly.pdbx_strand_id
1 'polypeptide(L)'
;KPHFNNWLLFAAIIEAFLYQVGADWDPMRVDYALRQHEQWYLGDGIYGDGPAFHWDYYNSFVIQPMLIDILATVAGVDAAWDALREPVLRRAQRYAVIQERLISPEGTFPAIGRSLAYRFGAFQLLAQIALRRELPPEVTPA
;
A
#
# COMPACT_ATOMS: atom_id res chain seq x y z
N LYS A 1 -17.93 -6.87 10.29
CA LYS A 1 -17.29 -7.31 9.02
C LYS A 1 -16.68 -6.07 8.37
N PRO A 2 -15.41 -6.09 7.94
CA PRO A 2 -14.82 -4.95 7.25
C PRO A 2 -15.61 -4.64 5.97
N HIS A 3 -15.62 -3.38 5.56
CA HIS A 3 -16.13 -3.00 4.24
C HIS A 3 -15.28 -3.65 3.15
N PHE A 4 -15.89 -3.92 2.00
CA PHE A 4 -15.23 -4.60 0.88
C PHE A 4 -14.41 -3.62 0.03
N ASN A 5 -13.31 -3.15 0.63
CA ASN A 5 -12.41 -2.12 0.11
C ASN A 5 -11.06 -2.19 0.87
N ASN A 6 -10.31 -1.09 0.99
CA ASN A 6 -9.07 -1.02 1.77
C ASN A 6 -9.21 -1.54 3.21
N TRP A 7 -10.43 -1.60 3.76
CA TRP A 7 -10.65 -2.06 5.12
C TRP A 7 -10.21 -3.51 5.37
N LEU A 8 -10.10 -4.32 4.32
CA LEU A 8 -9.55 -5.67 4.41
C LEU A 8 -8.10 -5.67 4.91
N LEU A 9 -7.32 -4.63 4.62
CA LEU A 9 -5.91 -4.54 5.02
C LEU A 9 -5.75 -4.26 6.51
N PHE A 10 -6.71 -3.61 7.18
CA PHE A 10 -6.65 -3.46 8.64
C PHE A 10 -6.77 -4.81 9.35
N ALA A 11 -7.60 -5.72 8.84
CA ALA A 11 -7.64 -7.08 9.38
C ALA A 11 -6.31 -7.78 9.12
N ALA A 12 -5.81 -7.75 7.88
CA ALA A 12 -4.57 -8.43 7.51
C ALA A 12 -3.32 -7.90 8.26
N ILE A 13 -3.19 -6.59 8.49
CA ILE A 13 -2.05 -6.03 9.23
C ILE A 13 -2.08 -6.43 10.71
N ILE A 14 -3.27 -6.54 11.31
CA ILE A 14 -3.42 -7.06 12.68
C ILE A 14 -2.98 -8.52 12.73
N GLU A 15 -3.44 -9.36 11.81
CA GLU A 15 -3.04 -10.78 11.77
C GLU A 15 -1.53 -10.95 11.49
N ALA A 16 -0.96 -10.12 10.61
CA ALA A 16 0.49 -10.11 10.36
C ALA A 16 1.28 -9.72 11.63
N PHE A 17 0.80 -8.74 12.40
CA PHE A 17 1.40 -8.41 13.69
C PHE A 17 1.29 -9.57 14.69
N LEU A 18 0.12 -10.22 14.81
CA LEU A 18 -0.06 -11.38 15.67
C LEU A 18 0.91 -12.52 15.31
N TYR A 19 1.07 -12.79 14.02
CA TYR A 19 2.10 -13.71 13.51
C TYR A 19 3.51 -13.31 13.98
N GLN A 20 3.88 -12.04 13.80
CA GLN A 20 5.21 -11.54 14.14
C GLN A 20 5.56 -11.71 15.62
N VAL A 21 4.58 -11.56 16.52
CA VAL A 21 4.78 -11.71 17.97
C VAL A 21 4.56 -13.15 18.46
N GLY A 22 4.30 -14.10 17.56
CA GLY A 22 4.10 -15.51 17.88
C GLY A 22 2.75 -15.81 18.57
N ALA A 23 1.76 -14.93 18.43
CA ALA A 23 0.41 -15.16 18.89
C ALA A 23 -0.39 -15.98 17.86
N ASP A 24 -1.53 -16.54 18.30
CA ASP A 24 -2.49 -17.14 17.40
C ASP A 24 -2.99 -16.08 16.38
N TRP A 25 -2.96 -16.43 15.11
CA TRP A 25 -3.32 -15.55 14.00
C TRP A 25 -4.07 -16.32 12.91
N ASP A 26 -4.82 -15.58 12.10
CA ASP A 26 -5.64 -16.14 11.02
C ASP A 26 -5.04 -15.83 9.63
N PRO A 27 -4.27 -16.77 9.03
CA PRO A 27 -3.66 -16.57 7.70
C PRO A 27 -4.69 -16.36 6.59
N MET A 28 -5.94 -16.81 6.77
CA MET A 28 -6.98 -16.65 5.75
C MET A 28 -7.34 -15.17 5.53
N ARG A 29 -7.26 -14.34 6.58
CA ARG A 29 -7.52 -12.90 6.46
C ARG A 29 -6.43 -12.19 5.67
N VAL A 30 -5.19 -12.63 5.83
CA VAL A 30 -4.04 -12.14 5.04
C VAL A 30 -4.21 -12.55 3.57
N ASP A 31 -4.42 -13.85 3.30
CA ASP A 31 -4.63 -14.35 1.93
C ASP A 31 -5.79 -13.64 1.23
N TYR A 32 -6.93 -13.51 1.92
CA TYR A 32 -8.10 -12.84 1.37
C TYR A 32 -7.80 -11.39 1.00
N ALA A 33 -7.18 -10.61 1.91
CA ALA A 33 -6.85 -9.22 1.64
C ALA A 33 -5.88 -9.09 0.46
N LEU A 34 -4.82 -9.89 0.40
CA LEU A 34 -3.84 -9.86 -0.69
C LEU A 34 -4.48 -10.20 -2.04
N ARG A 35 -5.30 -11.26 -2.10
CA ARG A 35 -5.99 -11.66 -3.34
C ARG A 35 -6.97 -10.61 -3.85
N GLN A 36 -7.73 -9.97 -2.95
CA GLN A 36 -8.64 -8.90 -3.38
C GLN A 36 -7.86 -7.70 -3.94
N HIS A 37 -6.76 -7.29 -3.31
CA HIS A 37 -5.97 -6.15 -3.79
C HIS A 37 -5.23 -6.46 -5.09
N GLU A 38 -4.82 -7.71 -5.35
CA GLU A 38 -4.34 -8.10 -6.70
C GLU A 38 -5.42 -7.90 -7.77
N GLN A 39 -6.68 -8.23 -7.48
CA GLN A 39 -7.80 -8.01 -8.41
C GLN A 39 -8.14 -6.53 -8.59
N TRP A 40 -7.85 -5.71 -7.59
CA TRP A 40 -8.09 -4.26 -7.62
C TRP A 40 -6.88 -3.47 -8.12
N TYR A 41 -5.82 -4.12 -8.60
CA TYR A 41 -4.73 -3.41 -9.25
C TYR A 41 -5.18 -2.87 -10.61
N LEU A 42 -5.15 -1.55 -10.77
CA LEU A 42 -5.68 -0.84 -11.95
C LEU A 42 -4.61 -0.56 -13.01
N GLY A 43 -3.34 -0.80 -12.70
CA GLY A 43 -2.20 -0.45 -13.55
C GLY A 43 -1.46 0.80 -13.08
N ASP A 44 -0.29 1.02 -13.68
CA ASP A 44 0.62 2.15 -13.41
C ASP A 44 0.88 2.46 -11.91
N GLY A 45 0.96 1.42 -11.07
CA GLY A 45 1.19 1.56 -9.63
C GLY A 45 -0.05 1.97 -8.83
N ILE A 46 -1.25 2.00 -9.42
CA ILE A 46 -2.49 2.41 -8.75
C ILE A 46 -3.36 1.20 -8.42
N TYR A 47 -3.88 1.18 -7.20
CA TYR A 47 -4.93 0.27 -6.75
C TYR A 47 -6.26 1.01 -6.64
N GLY A 48 -7.35 0.30 -6.93
CA GLY A 48 -8.70 0.73 -6.58
C GLY A 48 -8.97 0.50 -5.09
N ASP A 49 -9.90 1.27 -4.55
CA ASP A 49 -10.42 1.08 -3.19
C ASP A 49 -11.67 0.17 -3.22
N GLY A 50 -11.48 -1.07 -3.70
CA GLY A 50 -12.54 -2.00 -4.03
C GLY A 50 -12.76 -2.15 -5.54
N PRO A 51 -13.87 -2.78 -5.96
CA PRO A 51 -14.12 -3.14 -7.36
C PRO A 51 -14.45 -1.94 -8.26
N ALA A 52 -14.89 -0.81 -7.68
CA ALA A 52 -15.14 0.41 -8.42
C ALA A 52 -13.87 1.26 -8.50
N PHE A 53 -13.66 1.93 -9.63
CA PHE A 53 -12.52 2.83 -9.79
C PHE A 53 -12.60 4.00 -8.79
N HIS A 54 -11.62 4.03 -7.89
CA HIS A 54 -11.42 5.11 -6.94
C HIS A 54 -9.92 5.39 -6.80
N TRP A 55 -9.44 6.42 -7.49
CA TRP A 55 -8.09 6.92 -7.27
C TRP A 55 -8.07 7.91 -6.11
N ASP A 56 -7.91 7.35 -4.92
CA ASP A 56 -7.88 8.08 -3.66
C ASP A 56 -6.49 8.02 -3.03
N TYR A 57 -6.19 8.98 -2.13
CA TYR A 57 -4.99 8.93 -1.29
C TYR A 57 -4.91 7.67 -0.41
N TYR A 58 -5.97 6.84 -0.31
CA TYR A 58 -5.90 5.51 0.34
C TYR A 58 -4.76 4.66 -0.23
N ASN A 59 -4.39 4.85 -1.50
CA ASN A 59 -3.18 4.25 -2.08
C ASN A 59 -1.92 4.58 -1.27
N SER A 60 -1.80 5.81 -0.78
CA SER A 60 -0.64 6.32 -0.06
C SER A 60 -0.64 6.01 1.43
N PHE A 61 -1.79 6.05 2.11
CA PHE A 61 -1.81 5.89 3.58
C PHE A 61 -2.29 4.52 4.08
N VAL A 62 -3.00 3.73 3.27
CA VAL A 62 -3.42 2.36 3.65
C VAL A 62 -2.82 1.35 2.70
N ILE A 63 -3.23 1.39 1.44
CA ILE A 63 -3.15 0.23 0.55
C ILE A 63 -1.70 -0.19 0.34
N GLN A 64 -0.87 0.69 -0.23
CA GLN A 64 0.49 0.29 -0.58
C GLN A 64 1.39 0.13 0.65
N PRO A 65 1.35 1.01 1.67
CA PRO A 65 2.17 0.78 2.86
C PRO A 65 1.85 -0.50 3.59
N MET A 66 0.56 -0.81 3.77
CA MET A 66 0.17 -2.04 4.46
C MET A 66 0.49 -3.27 3.62
N LEU A 67 0.32 -3.23 2.30
CA LEU A 67 0.73 -4.35 1.44
C LEU A 67 2.24 -4.65 1.58
N ILE A 68 3.09 -3.62 1.59
CA ILE A 68 4.54 -3.78 1.82
C ILE A 68 4.80 -4.38 3.20
N ASP A 69 4.23 -3.79 4.25
CA ASP A 69 4.52 -4.18 5.63
C ASP A 69 3.98 -5.59 5.94
N ILE A 70 2.77 -5.93 5.48
CA ILE A 70 2.20 -7.27 5.62
C ILE A 70 3.12 -8.29 4.94
N LEU A 71 3.42 -8.11 3.65
CA LEU A 71 4.21 -9.06 2.87
C LEU A 71 5.65 -9.20 3.39
N ALA A 72 6.25 -8.14 3.92
CA ALA A 72 7.54 -8.21 4.59
C ALA A 72 7.47 -9.01 5.90
N THR A 73 6.38 -8.84 6.66
CA THR A 73 6.18 -9.49 7.95
C THR A 73 5.93 -10.99 7.81
N VAL A 74 5.15 -11.42 6.82
CA VAL A 74 4.82 -12.84 6.59
C VAL A 74 5.74 -13.51 5.55
N ALA A 75 6.92 -12.93 5.29
CA ALA A 75 7.88 -13.48 4.34
C ALA A 75 8.29 -14.92 4.70
N GLY A 76 8.31 -15.81 3.69
CA GLY A 76 8.66 -17.22 3.89
C GLY A 76 7.55 -18.11 4.48
N VAL A 77 6.37 -17.54 4.78
CA VAL A 77 5.22 -18.32 5.28
C VAL A 77 4.52 -19.08 4.15
N ASP A 78 4.31 -18.41 3.02
CA ASP A 78 3.61 -18.96 1.85
C ASP A 78 4.25 -18.46 0.54
N ALA A 79 4.51 -19.39 -0.37
CA ALA A 79 5.20 -19.10 -1.62
C ALA A 79 4.40 -18.16 -2.56
N ALA A 80 3.07 -18.22 -2.53
CA ALA A 80 2.24 -17.33 -3.32
C ALA A 80 2.29 -15.90 -2.78
N TRP A 81 2.39 -15.71 -1.46
CA TRP A 81 2.57 -14.38 -0.88
C TRP A 81 3.96 -13.83 -1.16
N ASP A 82 5.00 -14.65 -1.04
CA ASP A 82 6.37 -14.24 -1.40
C ASP A 82 6.47 -13.79 -2.87
N ALA A 83 5.75 -14.45 -3.78
CA ALA A 83 5.67 -14.06 -5.18
C ALA A 83 5.06 -12.67 -5.42
N LEU A 84 4.29 -12.13 -4.46
CA LEU A 84 3.69 -10.78 -4.55
C LEU A 84 4.64 -9.67 -4.10
N ARG A 85 5.69 -9.98 -3.33
CA ARG A 85 6.58 -8.96 -2.73
C ARG A 85 7.21 -8.05 -3.76
N GLU A 86 7.79 -8.63 -4.81
CA GLU A 86 8.50 -7.89 -5.85
C GLU A 86 7.53 -7.10 -6.76
N PRO A 87 6.39 -7.65 -7.24
CA PRO A 87 5.35 -6.88 -7.91
C PRO A 87 4.80 -5.71 -7.07
N VAL A 88 4.46 -5.93 -5.80
CA VAL A 88 3.94 -4.88 -4.91
C VAL A 88 4.97 -3.78 -4.71
N LEU A 89 6.23 -4.14 -4.47
CA LEU A 89 7.31 -3.16 -4.33
C LEU A 89 7.45 -2.29 -5.59
N ARG A 90 7.46 -2.89 -6.79
CA ARG A 90 7.51 -2.11 -8.04
C ARG A 90 6.33 -1.15 -8.20
N ARG A 91 5.12 -1.59 -7.84
CA ARG A 91 3.92 -0.75 -7.91
C ARG A 91 4.04 0.44 -6.94
N ALA A 92 4.60 0.20 -5.76
CA ALA A 92 4.84 1.23 -4.76
C ALA A 92 5.90 2.23 -5.19
N GLN A 93 7.01 1.76 -5.75
CA GLN A 93 8.04 2.62 -6.33
C GLN A 93 7.45 3.50 -7.44
N ARG A 94 6.63 2.93 -8.32
CA ARG A 94 5.94 3.69 -9.37
C ARG A 94 5.01 4.74 -8.79
N TYR A 95 4.22 4.41 -7.76
CA TYR A 95 3.32 5.37 -7.14
C TYR A 95 4.05 6.44 -6.32
N ALA A 96 5.23 6.13 -5.76
CA ALA A 96 6.09 7.12 -5.13
C ALA A 96 6.55 8.19 -6.14
N VAL A 97 6.91 7.80 -7.38
CA VAL A 97 7.21 8.75 -8.48
C VAL A 97 6.00 9.64 -8.77
N ILE A 98 4.80 9.05 -8.82
CA ILE A 98 3.56 9.80 -9.04
C ILE A 98 3.37 10.81 -7.91
N GLN A 99 3.49 10.39 -6.66
CA GLN A 99 3.34 11.26 -5.49
C GLN A 99 4.33 12.41 -5.46
N GLU A 100 5.60 12.16 -5.77
CA GLU A 100 6.62 13.20 -5.82
C GLU A 100 6.23 14.28 -6.84
N ARG A 101 5.77 13.88 -8.02
CA ARG A 101 5.31 14.79 -9.08
C ARG A 101 3.99 15.50 -8.77
N LEU A 102 3.26 15.09 -7.74
CA LEU A 102 2.07 15.79 -7.27
C LEU A 102 2.42 16.95 -6.32
N ILE A 103 3.66 17.04 -5.84
CA ILE A 103 4.13 18.12 -4.97
C ILE A 103 4.58 19.27 -5.87
N SER A 104 3.90 20.41 -5.78
CA SER A 104 4.33 21.62 -6.48
C SER A 104 5.57 22.21 -5.81
N PRO A 105 6.41 22.96 -6.55
CA PRO A 105 7.56 23.67 -5.98
C PRO A 105 7.20 24.61 -4.83
N GLU A 106 5.95 25.07 -4.76
CA GLU A 106 5.40 25.91 -3.69
C GLU A 106 4.91 25.10 -2.47
N GLY A 107 5.11 23.77 -2.47
CA GLY A 107 4.70 22.86 -1.40
C GLY A 107 3.22 22.49 -1.41
N THR A 108 2.48 22.83 -2.47
CA THR A 108 1.06 22.48 -2.61
C THR A 108 0.88 21.15 -3.33
N PHE A 109 -0.29 20.53 -3.22
CA PHE A 109 -0.60 19.28 -3.90
C PHE A 109 -2.10 19.19 -4.20
N PRO A 110 -2.52 18.41 -5.22
CA PRO A 110 -3.89 18.43 -5.68
C PRO A 110 -4.86 17.80 -4.67
N ALA A 111 -6.05 18.36 -4.62
CA ALA A 111 -7.14 17.87 -3.80
C ALA A 111 -7.88 16.70 -4.48
N ILE A 112 -7.30 15.49 -4.44
CA ILE A 112 -7.88 14.30 -5.10
C ILE A 112 -8.59 13.35 -4.15
N GLY A 113 -9.67 12.75 -4.66
CA GLY A 113 -10.34 11.62 -4.05
C GLY A 113 -11.13 11.92 -2.77
N ARG A 114 -11.74 10.88 -2.23
CA ARG A 114 -12.64 10.93 -1.05
C ARG A 114 -11.88 11.08 0.27
N SER A 115 -10.57 10.90 0.25
CA SER A 115 -9.70 10.87 1.43
C SER A 115 -8.99 12.19 1.72
N LEU A 116 -9.34 13.28 1.01
CA LEU A 116 -8.71 14.59 1.18
C LEU A 116 -8.77 15.15 2.62
N ALA A 117 -9.80 14.78 3.38
CA ALA A 117 -9.92 15.15 4.79
C ALA A 117 -8.70 14.66 5.62
N TYR A 118 -7.98 13.64 5.16
CA TYR A 118 -6.83 13.01 5.81
C TYR A 118 -5.49 13.42 5.17
N ARG A 119 -5.34 14.69 4.81
CA ARG A 119 -4.15 15.28 4.14
C ARG A 119 -2.79 14.94 4.76
N PHE A 120 -2.72 14.62 6.05
CA PHE A 120 -1.46 14.26 6.72
C PHE A 120 -0.85 12.94 6.20
N GLY A 121 -1.67 12.05 5.63
CA GLY A 121 -1.21 10.78 5.07
C GLY A 121 -0.99 10.79 3.56
N ALA A 122 -1.18 11.93 2.87
CA ALA A 122 -1.17 12.01 1.41
C ALA A 122 0.15 11.47 0.80
N PHE A 123 1.26 11.63 1.51
CA PHE A 123 2.60 11.23 1.07
C PHE A 123 3.25 10.11 1.89
N GLN A 124 2.45 9.36 2.65
CA GLN A 124 2.96 8.29 3.52
C GLN A 124 3.75 7.23 2.74
N LEU A 125 3.28 6.81 1.56
CA LEU A 125 4.02 5.82 0.76
C LEU A 125 5.35 6.38 0.25
N LEU A 126 5.36 7.60 -0.30
CA LEU A 126 6.60 8.24 -0.75
C LEU A 126 7.62 8.31 0.39
N ALA A 127 7.18 8.71 1.59
CA ALA A 127 8.02 8.73 2.78
C ALA A 127 8.52 7.34 3.17
N GLN A 128 7.66 6.31 3.12
CA GLN A 128 8.04 4.93 3.45
C GLN A 128 9.08 4.37 2.47
N ILE A 129 8.91 4.57 1.15
CA ILE A 129 9.86 4.12 0.13
C ILE A 129 11.21 4.84 0.29
N ALA A 130 11.19 6.14 0.59
CA ALA A 130 12.40 6.90 0.92
C ALA A 130 13.10 6.36 2.16
N LEU A 131 12.36 6.11 3.25
CA LEU A 131 12.88 5.54 4.49
C LEU A 131 13.52 4.16 4.26
N ARG A 132 12.90 3.34 3.42
CA ARG A 132 13.39 2.00 3.04
C ARG A 132 14.58 2.04 2.08
N ARG A 133 14.97 3.21 1.57
CA ARG A 133 16.00 3.40 0.53
C ARG A 133 15.69 2.63 -0.76
N GLU A 134 14.41 2.57 -1.10
CA GLU A 134 13.88 1.86 -2.27
C GLU A 134 13.34 2.83 -3.32
N LEU A 135 13.67 4.12 -3.26
CA LEU A 135 13.27 5.08 -4.30
C LEU A 135 13.82 4.66 -5.67
N PRO A 136 13.00 4.74 -6.73
CA PRO A 136 13.48 4.44 -8.06
C PRO A 136 14.39 5.59 -8.57
N PRO A 137 15.26 5.34 -9.55
CA PRO A 137 16.30 6.29 -9.96
C PRO A 137 15.77 7.62 -10.51
N GLU A 138 14.52 7.66 -10.95
CA GLU A 138 13.86 8.89 -11.41
C GLU A 138 13.50 9.86 -10.28
N VAL A 139 13.50 9.41 -9.01
CA VAL A 139 13.27 10.25 -7.83
C VAL A 139 14.57 10.38 -7.07
N THR A 140 15.27 11.49 -7.31
CA THR A 140 16.48 11.84 -6.57
C THR A 140 16.11 12.40 -5.20
N PRO A 141 16.71 11.93 -4.10
CA PRO A 141 16.61 12.60 -2.81
C PRO A 141 17.01 14.08 -2.96
N ALA A 142 16.23 14.98 -2.36
CA ALA A 142 16.51 16.41 -2.33
C ALA A 142 17.74 16.74 -1.47
#